data_AF-A0A920MI83-F1
#
_entry.id   AF-A0A920MI83-F1
#
_cell.length_a   1.000
_cell.length_b   1.000
_cell.length_c   1.000
_cell.angle_alpha   90.00
_cell.angle_beta   90.00
_cell.angle_gamma   90.00
#
_symmetry.space_group_name_H-M   'P 1'
#
loop_
_entity.id
_entity.type
_entity.pdbx_description
1 polymer ?
#
loop_
_entity_poly.entity_id
_entity_poly.type
_entity_poly.pdbx_seq_one_letter_code
_entity_poly.pdbx_strand_id
1 'polypeptide(L)'
;MKYVSQYDSKNISNTKKLLVTKNEIKQAYKITSSDQISNLKKAINRIRKFAKKQLHKSWSYKDKSSTLGEKVTAIDSVGVYVPGGKASYPSTVMMNVIPARVAGVRKIYMSCPIDDIKNHSLAIVAADLCKVDSIFKMGGAHSIAALAYGTPTIPKVDKIVGPGNLFVSTAKKFVFGDVGIDNIAGPF
;
A
#
# COMPACT_ATOMS: atom_id res chain seq x y z
N MET A 1 -1.18 -4.19 -19.14
CA MET A 1 0.11 -3.98 -19.84
C MET A 1 0.11 -2.74 -20.73
N LYS A 2 -0.81 -2.61 -21.69
CA LYS A 2 -0.91 -1.43 -22.58
C LYS A 2 -0.76 -0.08 -21.85
N TYR A 3 -1.54 0.14 -20.79
CA TYR A 3 -1.50 1.38 -20.00
C TYR A 3 -0.18 1.59 -19.23
N VAL A 4 0.41 0.53 -18.68
CA VAL A 4 1.70 0.61 -17.97
C VAL A 4 2.81 1.05 -18.92
N SER A 5 2.86 0.49 -20.13
CA SER A 5 3.86 0.86 -21.14
C SER A 5 3.64 2.27 -21.69
N GLN A 6 2.40 2.76 -21.71
CA GLN A 6 2.04 4.08 -22.21
C GLN A 6 2.30 5.20 -21.18
N TYR A 7 2.02 4.95 -19.90
CA TYR A 7 1.96 6.01 -18.88
C TYR A 7 2.98 5.89 -17.74
N ASP A 8 3.51 4.69 -17.45
CA ASP A 8 4.43 4.49 -16.31
C ASP A 8 5.88 4.34 -16.78
N SER A 9 6.20 3.25 -17.48
CA SER A 9 7.56 2.98 -17.95
C SER A 9 7.56 2.10 -19.20
N LYS A 10 8.24 2.58 -20.25
CA LYS A 10 8.42 1.86 -21.52
C LYS A 10 9.21 0.55 -21.36
N ASN A 11 9.95 0.39 -20.27
CA ASN A 11 10.80 -0.78 -20.01
C ASN A 11 10.04 -1.98 -19.42
N ILE A 12 8.78 -1.80 -19.02
CA ILE A 12 7.93 -2.87 -18.49
C ILE A 12 7.19 -3.53 -19.66
N SER A 13 7.86 -4.50 -20.29
CA SER A 13 7.35 -5.20 -21.48
C SER A 13 6.44 -6.40 -21.18
N ASN A 14 6.43 -6.90 -19.94
CA ASN A 14 5.59 -8.04 -19.55
C ASN A 14 5.17 -7.98 -18.08
N THR A 15 4.20 -8.82 -17.70
CA THR A 15 3.65 -8.89 -16.34
C THR A 15 4.65 -9.36 -15.29
N LYS A 16 5.66 -10.16 -15.65
CA LYS A 16 6.72 -10.59 -14.71
C LYS A 16 7.59 -9.42 -14.26
N LYS A 17 7.88 -8.47 -15.16
CA LYS A 17 8.64 -7.25 -14.85
C LYS A 17 7.86 -6.24 -14.02
N LEU A 18 6.55 -6.42 -13.88
CA LEU A 18 5.69 -5.56 -13.09
C LEU A 18 5.93 -5.73 -11.58
N LEU A 19 6.45 -6.86 -11.13
CA LEU A 19 6.82 -7.05 -9.73
C LEU A 19 8.22 -6.53 -9.45
N VAL A 20 8.40 -5.85 -8.32
CA VAL A 20 9.73 -5.60 -7.75
C VAL A 20 10.29 -6.93 -7.23
N THR A 21 11.47 -7.29 -7.72
CA THR A 21 12.13 -8.55 -7.37
C THR A 21 12.96 -8.42 -6.09
N LYS A 22 13.29 -9.55 -5.45
CA LYS A 22 14.21 -9.57 -4.31
C LYS A 22 15.58 -8.94 -4.63
N ASN A 23 16.04 -9.06 -5.87
CA ASN A 23 17.30 -8.46 -6.30
C ASN A 23 17.20 -6.93 -6.37
N GLU A 24 16.08 -6.39 -6.84
CA GLU A 24 15.83 -4.94 -6.84
C GLU A 24 15.65 -4.39 -5.43
N ILE A 25 15.04 -5.14 -4.51
CA ILE A 25 15.01 -4.78 -3.09
C ILE A 25 16.44 -4.72 -2.54
N LYS A 26 17.29 -5.73 -2.80
CA LYS A 26 18.71 -5.72 -2.41
C LYS A 26 19.47 -4.52 -2.99
N GLN A 27 19.20 -4.15 -4.24
CA GLN A 27 19.77 -2.96 -4.87
C GLN A 27 19.33 -1.68 -4.15
N ALA A 28 18.04 -1.55 -3.82
CA ALA A 28 17.53 -0.43 -3.04
C ALA A 28 18.24 -0.31 -1.68
N TYR A 29 18.49 -1.42 -0.99
CA TYR A 29 19.27 -1.44 0.26
C TYR A 29 20.73 -0.99 0.08
N LYS A 30 21.38 -1.34 -1.03
CA LYS A 30 22.76 -0.89 -1.32
C LYS A 30 22.85 0.61 -1.59
N ILE A 31 21.80 1.20 -2.15
CA ILE A 31 21.73 2.63 -2.47
C ILE A 31 21.38 3.47 -1.22
N THR A 32 20.61 2.88 -0.29
CA THR A 32 20.14 3.58 0.92
C THR A 32 21.21 3.59 2.00
N SER A 33 21.52 4.75 2.59
CA SER A 33 22.52 4.84 3.64
C SER A 33 22.09 4.15 4.94
N SER A 34 23.05 3.72 5.75
CA SER A 34 22.79 3.13 7.07
C SER A 34 21.97 4.05 7.97
N ASP A 35 22.24 5.36 7.92
CA ASP A 35 21.53 6.37 8.72
C ASP A 35 20.07 6.51 8.29
N GLN A 36 19.81 6.49 6.98
CA GLN A 36 18.45 6.48 6.45
C GLN A 36 17.68 5.24 6.90
N ILE A 37 18.30 4.05 6.82
CA ILE A 37 17.69 2.80 7.28
C ILE A 37 17.41 2.85 8.79
N SER A 38 18.36 3.37 9.59
CA SER A 38 18.19 3.54 11.04
C SER A 38 17.02 4.48 11.36
N ASN A 39 16.93 5.61 10.67
CA ASN A 39 15.85 6.56 10.83
C ASN A 39 14.49 5.98 10.42
N LEU A 40 14.43 5.20 9.33
CA LEU A 40 13.22 4.46 8.96
C LEU A 40 12.79 3.50 10.06
N LYS A 41 13.69 2.67 10.60
CA LYS A 41 13.38 1.74 11.70
C LYS A 41 12.84 2.47 12.94
N LYS A 42 13.43 3.61 13.30
CA LYS A 42 12.94 4.46 14.40
C LYS A 42 11.52 4.97 14.13
N ALA A 43 11.26 5.50 12.93
CA ALA A 43 9.94 5.99 12.54
C ALA A 43 8.89 4.87 12.55
N ILE A 44 9.21 3.70 11.96
CA ILE A 44 8.35 2.52 11.95
C ILE A 44 7.97 2.10 13.37
N ASN A 45 8.93 2.08 14.30
CA ASN A 45 8.65 1.71 15.69
C ASN A 45 7.71 2.71 16.38
N ARG A 46 7.90 4.01 16.16
CA ARG A 46 7.02 5.05 16.72
C ARG A 46 5.59 4.92 16.19
N ILE A 47 5.43 4.80 14.87
CA ILE A 47 4.11 4.64 14.23
C ILE A 47 3.44 3.35 14.73
N ARG A 48 4.18 2.24 14.80
CA ARG A 48 3.65 0.96 15.29
C ARG A 48 3.19 1.03 16.75
N LYS A 49 3.96 1.69 17.62
CA LYS A 49 3.58 1.90 19.03
C LYS A 49 2.29 2.70 19.14
N PHE A 50 2.14 3.75 18.33
CA PHE A 50 0.94 4.58 18.31
C PHE A 50 -0.27 3.81 17.76
N ALA A 51 -0.14 3.17 16.60
CA ALA A 51 -1.21 2.39 15.97
C ALA A 51 -1.73 1.27 16.89
N LYS A 52 -0.86 0.61 17.67
CA LYS A 52 -1.28 -0.42 18.64
C LYS A 52 -2.20 0.11 19.74
N LYS A 53 -2.05 1.38 20.13
CA LYS A 53 -2.93 2.01 21.13
C LYS A 53 -4.31 2.35 20.57
N GLN A 54 -4.46 2.44 19.25
CA GLN A 54 -5.72 2.75 18.57
C GLN A 54 -6.53 1.50 18.16
N LEU A 55 -6.04 0.30 18.51
CA LEU A 55 -6.76 -0.94 18.19
C LEU A 55 -8.08 -1.02 18.94
N HIS A 56 -9.17 -1.15 18.18
CA HIS A 56 -10.49 -1.43 18.73
C HIS A 56 -10.54 -2.91 19.16
N LYS A 57 -11.05 -3.15 20.36
CA LYS A 57 -11.21 -4.51 20.90
C LYS A 57 -12.63 -4.99 20.66
N SER A 58 -12.76 -6.25 20.27
CA SER A 58 -14.07 -6.91 20.29
C SER A 58 -14.58 -6.97 21.73
N TRP A 59 -15.88 -6.86 21.91
CA TRP A 59 -16.53 -6.89 23.22
C TRP A 59 -17.91 -7.53 23.11
N SER A 60 -18.40 -8.08 24.22
CA SER A 60 -19.75 -8.64 24.31
C SER A 60 -20.24 -8.61 25.75
N TYR A 61 -21.55 -8.49 25.94
CA TYR A 61 -22.21 -8.52 27.24
C TYR A 61 -23.55 -9.25 27.14
N LYS A 62 -24.05 -9.72 28.27
CA LYS A 62 -25.39 -10.31 28.38
C LYS A 62 -26.41 -9.20 28.66
N ASP A 63 -27.48 -9.17 27.89
CA ASP A 63 -28.68 -8.36 28.12
C ASP A 63 -29.89 -9.29 28.28
N LYS A 64 -30.35 -9.45 29.52
CA LYS A 64 -31.42 -10.39 29.90
C LYS A 64 -31.13 -11.81 29.37
N SER A 65 -31.88 -12.25 28.36
CA SER A 65 -31.74 -13.56 27.71
C SER A 65 -30.88 -13.55 26.44
N SER A 66 -30.39 -12.39 26.01
CA SER A 66 -29.63 -12.21 24.76
C SER A 66 -28.17 -11.83 25.03
N THR A 67 -27.27 -12.15 24.10
CA THR A 67 -25.88 -11.66 24.13
C THR A 67 -25.72 -10.62 23.02
N LEU A 68 -25.29 -9.42 23.38
CA LEU A 68 -25.02 -8.33 22.45
C LEU A 68 -23.52 -8.03 22.46
N GLY A 69 -22.99 -7.51 21.36
CA GLY A 69 -21.57 -7.18 21.26
C GLY A 69 -21.13 -6.74 19.88
N GLU A 70 -19.85 -6.43 19.77
CA GLU A 70 -19.19 -6.03 18.55
C GLU A 70 -17.96 -6.92 18.33
N LYS A 71 -17.87 -7.50 17.13
CA LYS A 71 -16.70 -8.25 16.69
C LYS A 71 -15.93 -7.43 15.67
N VAL A 72 -14.76 -6.97 16.07
CA VAL A 72 -13.82 -6.23 15.22
C VAL A 72 -12.85 -7.20 14.58
N THR A 73 -12.86 -7.28 13.25
CA THR A 73 -11.94 -8.10 12.46
C THR A 73 -11.22 -7.27 11.41
N ALA A 74 -9.96 -7.60 11.13
CA ALA A 74 -9.24 -7.01 10.02
C ALA A 74 -9.84 -7.44 8.68
N ILE A 75 -9.74 -6.56 7.68
CA ILE A 75 -9.89 -6.93 6.28
C ILE A 75 -8.76 -7.86 5.84
N ASP A 76 -9.02 -8.69 4.84
CA ASP A 76 -8.07 -9.72 4.41
C ASP A 76 -6.90 -9.12 3.64
N SER A 77 -7.18 -8.12 2.81
CA SER A 77 -6.24 -7.56 1.85
C SER A 77 -6.38 -6.05 1.64
N VAL A 78 -5.24 -5.37 1.52
CA VAL A 78 -5.16 -3.93 1.27
C VAL A 78 -4.22 -3.63 0.10
N GLY A 79 -4.68 -2.78 -0.81
CA GLY A 79 -3.87 -2.11 -1.82
C GLY A 79 -3.39 -0.75 -1.32
N VAL A 80 -2.09 -0.49 -1.37
CA VAL A 80 -1.48 0.79 -1.00
C VAL A 80 -0.93 1.46 -2.25
N TYR A 81 -1.53 2.56 -2.67
CA TYR A 81 -1.03 3.39 -3.75
C TYR A 81 0.01 4.38 -3.24
N VAL A 82 1.17 4.42 -3.88
CA VAL A 82 2.25 5.35 -3.60
C VAL A 82 2.58 6.12 -4.88
N PRO A 83 2.53 7.47 -4.87
CA PRO A 83 2.93 8.27 -6.01
C PRO A 83 4.36 7.99 -6.46
N GLY A 84 4.60 8.04 -7.77
CA GLY A 84 5.95 7.90 -8.35
C GLY A 84 6.74 9.21 -8.41
N GLY A 85 7.92 9.13 -9.04
CA GLY A 85 8.84 10.26 -9.19
C GLY A 85 9.35 10.83 -7.85
N LYS A 86 9.60 12.15 -7.82
CA LYS A 86 10.10 12.87 -6.63
C LYS A 86 9.13 12.85 -5.43
N ALA A 87 7.88 12.44 -5.64
CA ALA A 87 6.85 12.33 -4.61
C ALA A 87 6.75 10.92 -3.99
N SER A 88 7.67 10.02 -4.30
CA SER A 88 7.73 8.67 -3.73
C SER A 88 8.24 8.69 -2.28
N TYR A 89 7.39 9.14 -1.38
CA TYR A 89 7.74 9.30 0.03
C TYR A 89 7.66 7.97 0.80
N PRO A 90 8.72 7.59 1.56
CA PRO A 90 8.66 6.42 2.44
C PRO A 90 7.64 6.63 3.59
N SER A 91 7.31 7.87 3.94
CA SER A 91 6.28 8.19 4.93
C SER A 91 4.90 7.69 4.51
N THR A 92 4.51 7.85 3.23
CA THR A 92 3.24 7.33 2.71
C THR A 92 3.16 5.82 2.86
N VAL A 93 4.26 5.11 2.60
CA VAL A 93 4.34 3.65 2.81
C VAL A 93 4.11 3.33 4.28
N MET A 94 4.90 3.94 5.17
CA MET A 94 4.82 3.65 6.61
C MET A 94 3.44 3.97 7.21
N MET A 95 2.86 5.12 6.86
CA MET A 95 1.58 5.56 7.43
C MET A 95 0.38 4.74 6.94
N ASN A 96 0.48 4.08 5.78
CA ASN A 96 -0.59 3.20 5.29
C ASN A 96 -0.38 1.74 5.69
N VAL A 97 0.85 1.22 5.55
CA VAL A 97 1.14 -0.21 5.76
C VAL A 97 1.17 -0.58 7.24
N ILE A 98 1.74 0.27 8.10
CA ILE A 98 1.90 -0.07 9.53
C ILE A 98 0.55 -0.21 10.24
N PRO A 99 -0.42 0.71 10.10
CA PRO A 99 -1.74 0.52 10.70
C PRO A 99 -2.45 -0.72 10.18
N ALA A 100 -2.37 -1.01 8.87
CA ALA A 100 -2.94 -2.23 8.29
C ALA A 100 -2.32 -3.50 8.90
N ARG A 101 -0.99 -3.55 9.05
CA ARG A 101 -0.31 -4.67 9.72
C ARG A 101 -0.67 -4.79 11.19
N VAL A 102 -0.81 -3.68 11.89
CA VAL A 102 -1.20 -3.67 13.32
C VAL A 102 -2.66 -4.12 13.49
N ALA A 103 -3.55 -3.73 12.57
CA ALA A 103 -4.94 -4.19 12.56
C ALA A 103 -5.07 -5.70 12.33
N GLY A 104 -4.10 -6.33 11.67
CA GLY A 104 -4.07 -7.76 11.40
C GLY A 104 -4.28 -8.13 9.92
N VAL A 105 -4.19 -7.15 9.01
CA VAL A 105 -4.31 -7.40 7.57
C VAL A 105 -3.24 -8.37 7.11
N ARG A 106 -3.68 -9.46 6.45
CA ARG A 106 -2.81 -10.57 6.05
C ARG A 106 -2.06 -10.27 4.76
N LYS A 107 -2.72 -9.65 3.78
CA LYS A 107 -2.15 -9.33 2.47
C LYS A 107 -2.08 -7.83 2.23
N ILE A 108 -0.89 -7.32 1.94
CA ILE A 108 -0.68 -5.91 1.60
C ILE A 108 0.09 -5.83 0.30
N TYR A 109 -0.54 -5.22 -0.69
CA TYR A 109 0.02 -5.02 -2.02
C TYR A 109 0.29 -3.53 -2.24
N MET A 110 1.50 -3.18 -2.63
CA MET A 110 1.85 -1.79 -2.93
C MET A 110 1.86 -1.59 -4.44
N SER A 111 1.29 -0.48 -4.89
CA SER A 111 1.39 -0.01 -6.27
C SER A 111 2.17 1.30 -6.30
N CYS A 112 3.22 1.36 -7.09
CA CYS A 112 4.03 2.56 -7.27
C CYS A 112 4.57 2.59 -8.71
N PRO A 113 4.38 3.68 -9.48
CA PRO A 113 5.01 3.80 -10.79
C PRO A 113 6.51 4.05 -10.60
N ILE A 114 7.28 2.96 -10.61
CA ILE A 114 8.74 2.94 -10.43
C ILE A 114 9.39 2.90 -11.81
N ASP A 115 10.09 3.98 -12.16
CA ASP A 115 10.90 4.08 -13.38
C ASP A 115 12.33 3.58 -13.16
N ASP A 116 12.95 3.96 -12.04
CA ASP A 116 14.29 3.59 -11.61
C ASP A 116 14.31 3.27 -10.11
N ILE A 117 14.91 2.13 -9.75
CA ILE A 117 15.12 1.71 -8.36
C ILE A 117 15.86 2.77 -7.53
N LYS A 118 16.77 3.54 -8.15
CA LYS A 118 17.53 4.58 -7.44
C LYS A 118 16.62 5.66 -6.86
N ASN A 119 15.66 6.13 -7.66
CA ASN A 119 14.71 7.19 -7.29
C ASN A 119 13.70 6.73 -6.23
N HIS A 120 13.45 5.42 -6.18
CA HIS A 120 12.43 4.80 -5.32
C HIS A 120 13.02 3.98 -4.16
N SER A 121 14.34 4.01 -3.98
CA SER A 121 15.08 3.16 -3.04
C SER A 121 14.55 3.25 -1.61
N LEU A 122 14.31 4.45 -1.10
CA LEU A 122 13.75 4.67 0.24
C LEU A 122 12.33 4.09 0.40
N ALA A 123 11.46 4.25 -0.60
CA ALA A 123 10.10 3.71 -0.54
C ALA A 123 10.09 2.18 -0.61
N ILE A 124 10.96 1.59 -1.44
CA ILE A 124 11.13 0.13 -1.55
C ILE A 124 11.66 -0.45 -0.23
N VAL A 125 12.70 0.17 0.36
CA VAL A 125 13.24 -0.25 1.66
C VAL A 125 12.20 -0.10 2.77
N ALA A 126 11.45 1.00 2.79
CA ALA A 126 10.36 1.19 3.76
C ALA A 126 9.27 0.10 3.62
N ALA A 127 8.91 -0.26 2.38
CA ALA A 127 7.92 -1.30 2.10
C ALA A 127 8.40 -2.68 2.60
N ASP A 128 9.66 -3.02 2.35
CA ASP A 128 10.26 -4.27 2.84
C ASP A 128 10.33 -4.31 4.37
N LEU A 129 10.80 -3.23 5.03
CA LEU A 129 10.82 -3.12 6.49
C LEU A 129 9.42 -3.16 7.14
N CYS A 130 8.40 -2.67 6.44
CA CYS A 130 7.00 -2.75 6.85
C CYS A 130 6.34 -4.08 6.49
N LYS A 131 7.08 -5.00 5.85
CA LYS A 131 6.61 -6.31 5.38
C LYS A 131 5.46 -6.20 4.39
N VAL A 132 5.57 -5.39 3.33
CA VAL A 132 4.63 -5.46 2.19
C VAL A 132 4.81 -6.80 1.47
N ASP A 133 3.72 -7.46 1.05
CA ASP A 133 3.79 -8.78 0.40
C ASP A 133 4.32 -8.71 -1.04
N SER A 134 3.87 -7.71 -1.81
CA SER A 134 4.35 -7.49 -3.18
C SER A 134 4.26 -6.01 -3.55
N ILE A 135 5.24 -5.56 -4.33
CA ILE A 135 5.31 -4.20 -4.86
C ILE A 135 5.18 -4.29 -6.38
N PHE A 136 4.18 -3.59 -6.92
CA PHE A 136 3.88 -3.53 -8.34
C PHE A 136 4.33 -2.19 -8.92
N LYS A 137 5.15 -2.24 -9.97
CA LYS A 137 5.69 -1.10 -10.72
C LYS A 137 4.62 -0.52 -11.66
N MET A 138 3.53 -0.02 -11.09
CA MET A 138 2.42 0.56 -11.85
C MET A 138 1.77 1.71 -11.08
N GLY A 139 1.23 2.67 -11.83
CA GLY A 139 0.59 3.88 -11.29
C GLY A 139 -0.80 4.15 -11.86
N GLY A 140 -1.32 5.35 -11.60
CA GLY A 140 -2.50 5.88 -12.30
C GLY A 140 -3.80 5.10 -12.10
N ALA A 141 -4.81 5.41 -12.91
CA ALA A 141 -6.13 4.81 -12.83
C ALA A 141 -6.12 3.29 -13.10
N HIS A 142 -5.25 2.80 -13.98
CA HIS A 142 -5.13 1.38 -14.29
C HIS A 142 -4.63 0.56 -13.11
N SER A 143 -3.76 1.12 -12.26
CA SER A 143 -3.35 0.44 -11.03
C SER A 143 -4.49 0.27 -10.03
N ILE A 144 -5.36 1.28 -9.91
CA ILE A 144 -6.53 1.24 -9.02
C ILE A 144 -7.53 0.21 -9.53
N ALA A 145 -7.82 0.19 -10.83
CA ALA A 145 -8.68 -0.82 -11.43
C ALA A 145 -8.10 -2.24 -11.25
N ALA A 146 -6.79 -2.42 -11.44
CA ALA A 146 -6.14 -3.73 -11.27
C ALA A 146 -6.21 -4.23 -9.82
N LEU A 147 -6.08 -3.34 -8.83
CA LEU A 147 -6.25 -3.70 -7.42
C LEU A 147 -7.72 -3.95 -7.06
N ALA A 148 -8.65 -3.19 -7.62
CA ALA A 148 -10.08 -3.30 -7.31
C ALA A 148 -10.71 -4.58 -7.88
N TYR A 149 -10.36 -4.95 -9.10
CA TYR A 149 -10.98 -6.08 -9.80
C TYR A 149 -10.07 -7.31 -9.91
N GLY A 150 -8.78 -7.14 -9.63
CA GLY A 150 -7.79 -8.19 -9.82
C GLY A 150 -7.44 -8.41 -11.28
N THR A 151 -6.33 -9.12 -11.50
CA THR A 151 -5.86 -9.62 -12.78
C THR A 151 -5.19 -10.98 -12.55
N PRO A 152 -4.83 -11.75 -13.58
CA PRO A 152 -4.07 -12.99 -13.39
C PRO A 152 -2.74 -12.83 -12.62
N THR A 153 -2.20 -11.61 -12.54
CA THR A 153 -0.94 -11.31 -11.84
C THR A 153 -1.13 -10.52 -10.54
N ILE A 154 -2.19 -9.71 -10.45
CA ILE A 154 -2.42 -8.76 -9.35
C ILE A 154 -3.67 -9.22 -8.62
N PRO A 155 -3.57 -9.65 -7.36
CA PRO A 155 -4.75 -10.05 -6.59
C PRO A 155 -5.71 -8.88 -6.39
N LYS A 156 -7.02 -9.18 -6.40
CA LYS A 156 -8.04 -8.25 -5.94
C LYS A 156 -7.82 -7.95 -4.44
N VAL A 157 -8.09 -6.72 -4.03
CA VAL A 157 -8.01 -6.29 -2.63
C VAL A 157 -9.37 -5.85 -2.09
N ASP A 158 -9.53 -5.81 -0.76
CA ASP A 158 -10.76 -5.37 -0.11
C ASP A 158 -10.81 -3.85 0.07
N LYS A 159 -9.64 -3.21 0.22
CA LYS A 159 -9.53 -1.76 0.41
C LYS A 159 -8.31 -1.18 -0.28
N ILE A 160 -8.46 -0.01 -0.91
CA ILE A 160 -7.37 0.74 -1.53
C ILE A 160 -7.14 2.06 -0.79
N VAL A 161 -5.91 2.31 -0.36
CA VAL A 161 -5.50 3.50 0.39
C VAL A 161 -4.31 4.20 -0.28
N GLY A 162 -4.07 5.46 0.06
CA GLY A 162 -2.92 6.24 -0.40
C GLY A 162 -3.29 7.36 -1.39
N PRO A 163 -2.73 8.56 -1.24
CA PRO A 163 -3.08 9.71 -2.09
C PRO A 163 -2.54 9.53 -3.50
N GLY A 164 -3.22 10.12 -4.48
CA GLY A 164 -2.78 10.13 -5.87
C GLY A 164 -3.21 11.38 -6.63
N ASN A 165 -2.85 11.43 -7.91
CA ASN A 165 -3.25 12.52 -8.80
C ASN A 165 -4.75 12.43 -9.14
N LEU A 166 -5.25 13.40 -9.93
CA LEU A 166 -6.66 13.45 -10.37
C LEU A 166 -7.15 12.11 -10.94
N PHE A 167 -6.34 11.42 -11.74
CA PHE A 167 -6.72 10.13 -12.33
C PHE A 167 -6.91 9.04 -11.27
N VAL A 168 -6.03 8.98 -10.27
CA VAL A 168 -6.13 8.02 -9.16
C VAL A 168 -7.32 8.35 -8.26
N SER A 169 -7.49 9.63 -7.92
CA SER A 169 -8.62 10.09 -7.11
C SER A 169 -9.95 9.78 -7.80
N THR A 170 -10.07 10.06 -9.10
CA THR A 170 -11.26 9.73 -9.90
C THR A 170 -11.47 8.23 -10.02
N ALA A 171 -10.42 7.43 -10.28
CA ALA A 171 -10.53 5.98 -10.32
C ALA A 171 -11.00 5.39 -8.99
N LYS A 172 -10.48 5.89 -7.85
CA LYS A 172 -10.93 5.51 -6.51
C LYS A 172 -12.42 5.80 -6.29
N LYS A 173 -12.93 6.93 -6.79
CA LYS A 173 -14.38 7.22 -6.76
C LYS A 173 -15.18 6.19 -7.54
N PHE A 174 -14.71 5.80 -8.72
CA PHE A 174 -15.42 4.85 -9.58
C PHE A 174 -15.45 3.42 -9.04
N VAL A 175 -14.41 2.99 -8.31
CA VAL A 175 -14.36 1.64 -7.72
C VAL A 175 -14.91 1.59 -6.29
N PHE A 176 -15.38 2.72 -5.76
CA PHE A 176 -15.97 2.76 -4.43
C PHE A 176 -17.28 1.98 -4.42
N GLY A 177 -17.40 1.03 -3.49
CA GLY A 177 -18.51 0.07 -3.42
C GLY A 177 -18.05 -1.35 -3.75
N ASP A 178 -17.21 -1.51 -4.78
CA ASP A 178 -16.56 -2.79 -5.07
C ASP A 178 -15.38 -3.06 -4.13
N VAL A 179 -14.71 -1.98 -3.73
CA VAL A 179 -13.65 -1.96 -2.71
C VAL A 179 -13.83 -0.76 -1.79
N GLY A 180 -13.35 -0.88 -0.55
CA GLY A 180 -13.22 0.27 0.32
C GLY A 180 -12.18 1.25 -0.20
N ILE A 181 -12.39 2.54 0.03
CA ILE A 181 -11.36 3.57 -0.15
C ILE A 181 -11.10 4.29 1.18
N ASP A 182 -9.97 4.98 1.28
CA ASP A 182 -9.64 5.87 2.39
C ASP A 182 -10.45 7.16 2.32
N ASN A 183 -10.02 8.10 1.49
CA ASN A 183 -10.66 9.38 1.25
C ASN A 183 -10.23 9.88 -0.14
N ILE A 184 -11.00 10.78 -0.73
CA ILE A 184 -10.64 11.43 -1.99
C ILE A 184 -9.66 12.56 -1.63
N ALA A 185 -8.40 12.44 -2.07
CA ALA A 185 -7.37 13.45 -1.81
C ALA A 185 -7.62 14.75 -2.60
N GLY A 186 -7.59 15.90 -1.92
CA GLY A 186 -7.62 17.27 -2.48
C GLY A 186 -7.67 18.35 -1.38
N PRO A 187 -7.14 19.57 -1.60
CA PRO A 187 -7.39 20.70 -0.72
C PRO A 187 -8.87 21.10 -0.83
N PHE A 188 -9.54 21.24 0.31
CA PHE A 188 -10.84 21.90 0.41
C PHE A 188 -10.65 23.42 0.36
#